data_AF-A0A7S9CQX2-F1
#
_entry.id   AF-A0A7S9CQX2-F1
#
_cell.length_a   1.000
_cell.length_b   1.000
_cell.length_c   1.000
_cell.angle_alpha   90.00
_cell.angle_beta   90.00
_cell.angle_gamma   90.00
#
_symmetry.space_group_name_H-M   'P 1'
#
loop_
_entity.id
_entity.type
_entity.pdbx_description
1 polymer ?
#
loop_
_entity_poly.entity_id
_entity_poly.type
_entity_poly.pdbx_seq_one_letter_code
_entity_poly.pdbx_strand_id
1 'polypeptide(L)'
;MTKPTVSAAGGAMPSRILSRHNLIDEATGEVNLWVLKGLARREALATYGAITPRSLRSALREHAGPIPQLQTAWRERHGCPSNTS
;
A
#
# COMPACT_ATOMS: atom_id res chain seq x y z
N MET A 1 26.87 11.81 31.83
CA MET A 1 26.08 10.82 31.06
C MET A 1 25.22 11.56 30.04
N THR A 2 25.73 11.72 28.82
CA THR A 2 25.00 12.30 27.69
C THR A 2 24.32 11.18 26.93
N LYS A 3 22.99 11.15 26.97
CA LYS A 3 22.16 10.16 26.26
C LYS A 3 22.26 10.48 24.76
N PRO A 4 22.77 9.59 23.89
CA PRO A 4 22.74 9.87 22.46
C PRO A 4 21.27 9.80 22.01
N THR A 5 20.73 10.95 21.64
CA THR A 5 19.50 11.04 20.85
C THR A 5 19.75 10.23 19.59
N VAL A 6 19.13 9.07 19.50
CA VAL A 6 19.07 8.30 18.26
C VAL A 6 18.31 9.17 17.28
N SER A 7 19.05 9.91 16.45
CA SER A 7 18.52 10.47 15.21
C SER A 7 17.98 9.27 14.46
N ALA A 8 16.65 9.15 14.44
CA ALA A 8 15.98 8.30 13.49
C ALA A 8 16.39 8.83 12.12
N ALA A 9 17.42 8.21 11.54
CA ALA A 9 17.69 8.27 10.12
C ALA A 9 16.46 7.62 9.46
N GLY A 10 15.37 8.38 9.39
CA GLY A 10 14.32 8.17 8.42
C GLY A 10 14.98 8.48 7.09
N GLY A 11 15.75 7.50 6.59
CA GLY A 11 16.26 7.50 5.24
C GLY A 11 15.08 7.89 4.38
N ALA A 12 15.19 9.06 3.75
CA ALA A 12 14.15 9.60 2.91
C ALA A 12 13.85 8.53 1.87
N MET A 13 12.77 7.78 2.09
CA MET A 13 12.24 6.88 1.10
C MET A 13 12.01 7.77 -0.12
N PRO A 14 12.68 7.49 -1.26
CA PRO A 14 12.50 8.30 -2.46
C PRO A 14 11.01 8.40 -2.67
N SER A 15 10.55 9.61 -3.01
CA SER A 15 9.17 10.03 -3.22
C SER A 15 8.39 9.13 -4.18
N ARG A 16 8.17 7.88 -3.80
CA ARG A 16 7.22 6.96 -4.40
C ARG A 16 5.90 7.52 -3.97
N ILE A 17 5.36 8.38 -4.83
CA ILE A 17 3.96 8.78 -4.80
C ILE A 17 3.17 7.51 -4.44
N LEU A 18 2.54 7.52 -3.26
CA LEU A 18 1.69 6.41 -2.85
C LEU A 18 0.61 6.28 -3.93
N SER A 19 0.70 5.20 -4.68
CA SER A 19 -0.10 4.95 -5.86
C SER A 19 -0.52 3.49 -5.87
N ARG A 20 -1.59 3.20 -6.61
CA ARG A 20 -2.09 1.82 -6.75
C ARG A 20 -1.04 0.90 -7.40
N HIS A 21 -0.12 1.45 -8.21
CA HIS A 21 0.98 0.69 -8.82
C HIS A 21 1.98 0.14 -7.79
N ASN A 22 2.10 0.76 -6.62
CA ASN A 22 3.01 0.31 -5.55
C ASN A 22 2.35 -0.69 -4.59
N LEU A 23 1.08 -1.08 -4.82
CA LEU A 23 0.35 -2.00 -3.94
C LEU A 23 0.89 -3.42 -3.99
N ILE A 24 1.45 -3.84 -5.11
CA ILE A 24 2.13 -5.13 -5.25
C ILE A 24 3.63 -4.87 -5.29
N ASP A 25 4.39 -5.60 -4.49
CA ASP A 25 5.84 -5.62 -4.60
C ASP A 25 6.21 -6.38 -5.88
N GLU A 26 6.88 -5.71 -6.82
CA GLU A 26 7.25 -6.33 -8.09
C GLU A 26 8.26 -7.46 -7.92
N ALA A 27 9.06 -7.47 -6.84
CA ALA A 27 10.05 -8.52 -6.61
C ALA A 27 9.43 -9.80 -6.03
N THR A 28 8.38 -9.67 -5.20
CA THR A 28 7.82 -10.80 -4.44
C THR A 28 6.38 -11.14 -4.80
N GLY A 29 5.65 -10.24 -5.47
CA GLY A 29 4.21 -10.36 -5.73
C GLY A 29 3.33 -10.16 -4.50
N GLU A 30 3.93 -9.80 -3.35
CA GLU A 30 3.20 -9.58 -2.10
C GLU A 30 2.51 -8.22 -2.07
N VAL A 31 1.44 -8.15 -1.26
CA VAL A 31 0.71 -6.90 -1.06
C VAL A 31 1.45 -6.03 -0.06
N ASN A 32 1.83 -4.83 -0.50
CA ASN A 32 2.39 -3.79 0.36
C ASN A 32 1.31 -3.18 1.26
N LEU A 33 1.10 -3.79 2.43
CA LEU A 33 0.12 -3.33 3.42
C LEU A 33 0.36 -1.88 3.88
N TRP A 34 1.62 -1.43 3.89
CA TRP A 34 1.95 -0.04 4.20
C TRP A 34 1.43 0.94 3.14
N VAL A 35 1.53 0.57 1.85
CA VAL A 35 0.98 1.37 0.74
C VAL A 35 -0.54 1.37 0.81
N LEU A 36 -1.16 0.22 1.07
CA LEU A 36 -2.61 0.12 1.24
C LEU A 36 -3.13 1.01 2.39
N LYS A 37 -2.48 0.95 3.56
CA LYS A 37 -2.82 1.80 4.70
C LYS A 37 -2.59 3.29 4.41
N GLY A 38 -1.51 3.62 3.70
CA GLY A 38 -1.20 5.00 3.31
C GLY A 38 -2.26 5.57 2.36
N LEU A 39 -2.64 4.81 1.33
CA LEU A 39 -3.72 5.17 0.40
C LEU A 39 -5.05 5.32 1.13
N ALA A 40 -5.43 4.36 1.98
CA ALA A 40 -6.67 4.44 2.73
C ALA A 40 -6.75 5.63 3.68
N ARG A 41 -5.62 6.03 4.30
CA ARG A 41 -5.56 7.24 5.16
C ARG A 41 -5.70 8.52 4.33
N ARG A 42 -5.04 8.59 3.19
CA ARG A 42 -5.13 9.73 2.27
C ARG A 42 -6.54 9.90 1.74
N GLU A 43 -7.16 8.81 1.31
CA GLU A 43 -8.54 8.78 0.83
C GLU A 43 -9.54 9.13 1.94
N ALA A 44 -9.33 8.60 3.15
CA ALA A 44 -10.18 8.93 4.30
C ALA A 44 -10.13 10.44 4.63
N LEU A 45 -8.95 11.06 4.59
CA LEU A 45 -8.80 12.49 4.78
C LEU A 45 -9.41 13.30 3.62
N ALA A 46 -9.18 12.88 2.37
CA ALA A 46 -9.70 13.59 1.20
C ALA A 46 -11.23 13.57 1.13
N THR A 47 -11.84 12.43 1.44
CA THR A 47 -13.28 12.21 1.27
C THR A 47 -14.09 12.56 2.53
N TYR A 48 -13.56 12.28 3.72
CA TYR A 48 -14.29 12.47 4.98
C TYR A 48 -13.69 13.54 5.89
N GLY A 49 -12.54 14.11 5.57
CA GLY A 49 -11.86 15.12 6.39
C GLY A 49 -11.31 14.59 7.72
N ALA A 50 -11.45 13.29 8.00
CA ALA A 50 -11.08 12.69 9.28
C ALA A 50 -10.67 11.22 9.13
N ILE A 51 -9.72 10.78 9.96
CA ILE A 51 -9.28 9.38 10.04
C ILE A 51 -10.06 8.67 11.15
N THR A 52 -11.32 8.30 10.84
CA THR A 52 -12.16 7.50 11.74
C THR A 52 -12.17 6.03 11.33
N PRO A 53 -12.45 5.07 12.24
CA PRO A 53 -12.54 3.65 11.90
C PRO A 53 -13.57 3.33 10.80
N ARG A 54 -14.62 4.15 10.64
CA ARG A 54 -15.61 4.01 9.56
C ARG A 54 -15.01 4.47 8.22
N SER A 55 -14.46 5.68 8.18
CA SER A 55 -13.82 6.24 6.97
C SER A 55 -12.69 5.36 6.45
N LEU A 56 -11.84 4.83 7.34
CA LEU A 56 -10.76 3.92 6.99
C LEU A 56 -11.27 2.61 6.40
N ARG A 57 -12.34 2.02 6.96
CA ARG A 57 -12.92 0.79 6.42
C ARG A 57 -13.50 0.99 5.01
N SER A 58 -14.17 2.12 4.77
CA SER A 58 -14.67 2.47 3.44
C SER A 58 -13.52 2.67 2.44
N ALA A 59 -12.52 3.47 2.80
CA ALA A 59 -11.35 3.72 1.96
C ALA A 59 -10.51 2.45 1.70
N LEU A 60 -10.38 1.57 2.68
CA LEU A 60 -9.70 0.29 2.51
C LEU A 60 -10.42 -0.61 1.49
N ARG A 61 -11.75 -0.66 1.50
CA ARG A 61 -12.51 -1.47 0.53
C ARG A 61 -12.27 -0.99 -0.91
N GLU A 62 -12.26 0.32 -1.11
CA GLU A 62 -12.00 0.94 -2.42
C GLU A 62 -10.63 0.55 -3.00
N HIS A 63 -9.61 0.52 -2.15
CA HIS A 63 -8.25 0.16 -2.57
C HIS A 63 -7.94 -1.33 -2.54
N ALA A 64 -8.68 -2.12 -1.76
CA ALA A 64 -8.51 -3.57 -1.69
C ALA A 64 -9.17 -4.31 -2.86
N GLY A 65 -10.26 -3.76 -3.40
CA GLY A 65 -10.97 -4.32 -4.57
C GLY A 65 -10.07 -4.67 -5.78
N PRO A 66 -9.15 -3.80 -6.22
CA PRO A 66 -8.28 -4.09 -7.36
C PRO A 66 -7.05 -4.97 -7.04
N ILE A 67 -6.78 -5.32 -5.77
CA ILE A 67 -5.60 -6.12 -5.40
C ILE A 67 -5.53 -7.46 -6.14
N PRO A 68 -6.62 -8.25 -6.24
CA PRO A 68 -6.57 -9.53 -6.96
C PRO A 68 -6.17 -9.36 -8.43
N GLN A 69 -6.68 -8.32 -9.11
CA GLN A 69 -6.33 -8.02 -10.50
C GLN A 69 -4.86 -7.65 -10.64
N LEU A 70 -4.32 -6.86 -9.72
CA LEU A 70 -2.90 -6.48 -9.72
C LEU A 70 -2.00 -7.70 -9.46
N GLN A 71 -2.41 -8.62 -8.59
CA GLN A 71 -1.69 -9.88 -8.35
C GLN A 71 -1.73 -10.81 -9.56
N THR A 72 -2.89 -10.94 -10.22
CA THR A 72 -3.01 -11.69 -11.48
C THR A 72 -2.09 -11.10 -12.55
N ALA A 73 -2.13 -9.78 -12.75
CA ALA A 73 -1.27 -9.11 -13.71
C ALA A 73 0.23 -9.29 -13.39
N TRP A 74 0.62 -9.30 -12.11
CA TRP A 74 1.99 -9.61 -11.70
C TRP A 74 2.36 -11.05 -12.05
N ARG A 75 1.49 -12.02 -11.75
CA ARG A 75 1.70 -13.44 -12.07
C ARG A 75 1.88 -13.66 -13.57
N GLU A 76 1.03 -13.04 -14.40
CA GLU A 76 1.12 -13.09 -15.86
C GLU A 76 2.46 -12.53 -16.38
N ARG A 77 2.93 -11.40 -15.85
CA ARG A 77 4.24 -10.81 -16.22
C ARG A 77 5.42 -11.70 -15.88
N HIS A 78 5.35 -12.42 -14.76
CA HIS A 78 6.43 -13.29 -14.29
C HIS A 78 6.32 -14.74 -14.74
N GLY A 79 5.37 -15.05 -15.63
CA GLY A 79 5.20 -16.39 -16.20
C GLY A 79 4.69 -17.43 -15.20
N CYS A 80 4.10 -16.99 -14.08
CA CYS A 80 3.35 -17.87 -13.18
C CYS A 80 1.91 -17.95 -13.68
N PRO A 81 1.44 -19.07 -14.25
CA PRO A 81 0.05 -19.16 -14.68
C PRO A 81 -0.87 -19.00 -13.47
N SER A 82 -1.75 -18.00 -13.48
CA SER A 82 -2.94 -17.98 -12.63
C SER A 82 -3.82 -19.12 -13.10
N ASN A 83 -3.61 -20.30 -12.52
CA ASN A 83 -4.42 -21.48 -12.78
C ASN A 83 -5.81 -21.26 -12.16
N THR A 84 -6.62 -20.44 -12.80
CA THR A 84 -8.08 -20.44 -12.64
C THR A 84 -8.59 -21.64 -13.44
N SER A 85 -8.66 -22.79 -12.77
CA SER A 85 -9.54 -23.90 -13.15
C SER A 85 -10.91 -23.69 -12.52
#